data_AF-A0A4Q7MQ15-F1
#
_entry.id   AF-A0A4Q7MQ15-F1
#
_cell.length_a   1.000
_cell.length_b   1.000
_cell.length_c   1.000
_cell.angle_alpha   90.00
_cell.angle_beta   90.00
_cell.angle_gamma   90.00
#
_symmetry.space_group_name_H-M   'P 1'
#
loop_
_entity.id
_entity.type
_entity.pdbx_description
1 polymer ?
#
loop_
_entity_poly.entity_id
_entity_poly.type
_entity_poly.pdbx_seq_one_letter_code
_entity_poly.pdbx_strand_id
1 'polypeptide(L)'
;MLSGRSVFFNSKECGEKKVRVLRTFLITLQFGCMKKVHLVKEETLKKYVKESAVLRSAARHWLFVLGKARWQVPSDLKSDFGAADFLGNGSCRVVFDLGGNKFRMICKYEFGRKFVHLYIRWIGTHAAYDELCKKNLQYTIQAF
;
A
#
# COMPACT_ATOMS: atom_id res chain seq x y z
N MET A 1 -19.55 40.67 13.67
CA MET A 1 -19.81 39.83 12.49
C MET A 1 -19.42 38.40 12.81
N LEU A 2 -20.43 37.52 12.81
CA LEU A 2 -20.37 36.05 12.73
C LEU A 2 -19.42 35.64 11.57
N SER A 3 -18.76 34.49 11.46
CA SER A 3 -18.60 33.21 12.17
C SER A 3 -17.39 32.54 11.47
N GLY A 4 -16.42 31.94 12.16
CA GLY A 4 -16.45 30.51 12.48
C GLY A 4 -16.28 29.58 11.27
N ARG A 5 -15.13 28.87 11.18
CA ARG A 5 -15.07 27.39 11.16
C ARG A 5 -13.64 26.88 10.94
N SER A 6 -13.06 26.41 12.04
CA SER A 6 -12.09 25.32 12.10
C SER A 6 -12.57 24.13 11.26
N VAL A 7 -11.80 23.73 10.25
CA VAL A 7 -12.03 22.48 9.50
C VAL A 7 -11.18 21.39 10.16
N PHE A 8 -11.80 20.72 11.12
CA PHE A 8 -11.38 19.40 11.59
C PHE A 8 -11.51 18.41 10.43
N PHE A 9 -10.40 17.82 9.97
CA PHE A 9 -10.47 16.64 9.11
C PHE A 9 -10.60 15.39 9.98
N ASN A 10 -11.81 14.85 9.91
CA ASN A 10 -12.31 13.70 10.62
C ASN A 10 -11.59 12.42 10.14
N SER A 11 -10.75 11.84 10.99
CA SER A 11 -10.22 10.49 10.82
C SER A 11 -11.38 9.51 10.93
N LYS A 12 -11.94 9.07 9.80
CA LYS A 12 -12.83 7.91 9.80
C LYS A 12 -11.99 6.65 9.86
N GLU A 13 -11.72 6.26 11.09
CA GLU A 13 -11.25 4.95 11.51
C GLU A 13 -12.04 3.84 10.78
N CYS A 14 -11.30 2.88 10.23
CA CYS A 14 -11.86 1.64 9.71
C CYS A 14 -12.32 0.78 10.90
N GLY A 15 -13.55 1.01 11.36
CA GLY A 15 -14.38 0.13 12.19
C GLY A 15 -13.67 -0.80 13.17
N GLU A 16 -13.21 -0.27 14.31
CA GLU A 16 -12.92 -1.09 15.49
C GLU A 16 -14.23 -1.51 16.17
N LYS A 17 -14.50 -2.82 16.21
CA LYS A 17 -15.61 -3.37 17.00
C LYS A 17 -15.25 -3.25 18.48
N LYS A 18 -16.03 -2.45 19.21
CA LYS A 18 -15.93 -2.25 20.66
C LYS A 18 -16.28 -3.55 21.39
N VAL A 19 -15.27 -4.30 21.82
CA VAL A 19 -15.43 -5.49 22.67
C VAL A 19 -15.13 -5.09 24.11
N ARG A 20 -16.18 -4.88 24.92
CA ARG A 20 -16.07 -4.79 26.39
C ARG A 20 -15.85 -6.22 26.90
N VAL A 21 -14.67 -6.51 27.44
CA VAL A 21 -14.47 -7.71 28.28
C VAL A 21 -13.70 -7.31 29.53
N LEU A 22 -14.28 -7.69 30.66
CA LEU A 22 -13.79 -7.47 32.02
C LEU A 22 -12.40 -8.10 32.21
N ARG A 23 -11.58 -7.43 33.02
CA ARG A 23 -10.23 -7.84 33.39
C ARG A 23 -10.23 -9.22 34.05
N THR A 24 -9.64 -10.20 33.36
CA THR A 24 -9.05 -11.38 33.98
C THR A 24 -7.74 -11.70 33.26
N PHE A 25 -6.68 -11.86 34.03
CA PHE A 25 -5.34 -12.28 33.62
C PHE A 25 -5.36 -13.55 32.76
N LEU A 26 -5.26 -13.38 31.45
CA LEU A 26 -4.62 -14.32 30.53
C LEU A 26 -3.99 -13.45 29.45
N ILE A 27 -2.66 -13.43 29.38
CA ILE A 27 -1.95 -12.82 28.25
C ILE A 27 -2.23 -13.71 27.05
N THR A 28 -3.36 -13.46 26.38
CA THR A 28 -3.60 -14.04 25.06
C THR A 28 -2.59 -13.37 24.14
N LEU A 29 -1.44 -14.01 23.99
CA LEU A 29 -0.53 -13.80 22.89
C LEU A 29 -1.34 -13.98 21.60
N GLN A 30 -1.95 -12.90 21.11
CA GLN A 30 -2.21 -12.73 19.70
C GLN A 30 -0.84 -12.56 19.03
N PHE A 31 -0.06 -13.65 19.00
CA PHE A 31 0.97 -13.79 17.98
C PHE A 31 0.22 -13.86 16.66
N GLY A 32 -0.12 -12.70 16.09
CA GLY A 32 -0.51 -12.66 14.72
C GLY A 32 0.62 -13.23 13.90
N CYS A 33 0.33 -14.30 13.16
CA CYS A 33 1.33 -14.95 12.35
C CYS A 33 1.77 -13.96 11.25
N MET A 34 3.02 -13.52 11.32
CA MET A 34 3.67 -12.70 10.30
C MET A 34 3.60 -13.40 8.95
N LYS A 35 2.97 -12.79 7.95
CA LYS A 35 2.74 -13.43 6.65
C LYS A 35 3.79 -13.00 5.65
N LYS A 36 4.28 -13.93 4.84
CA LYS A 36 5.17 -13.59 3.72
C LYS A 36 4.41 -12.79 2.67
N VAL A 37 5.07 -11.80 2.08
CA VAL A 37 4.51 -11.06 0.95
C VAL A 37 4.77 -11.82 -0.33
N HIS A 38 3.73 -12.01 -1.13
CA HIS A 38 3.78 -12.68 -2.42
C HIS A 38 3.32 -11.71 -3.51
N LEU A 39 4.27 -11.31 -4.35
CA LEU A 39 3.98 -10.48 -5.52
C LEU A 39 3.39 -11.34 -6.64
N VAL A 40 2.20 -10.98 -7.08
CA VAL A 40 1.52 -11.65 -8.18
C VAL A 40 2.01 -11.06 -9.50
N LYS A 41 2.44 -11.92 -10.43
CA LYS A 41 2.98 -11.57 -11.76
C LYS A 41 4.19 -10.63 -11.69
N GLU A 42 5.24 -11.02 -10.96
CA GLU A 42 6.49 -10.26 -10.90
C GLU A 42 7.10 -9.99 -12.29
N GLU A 43 6.86 -10.88 -13.26
CA GLU A 43 7.29 -10.77 -14.64
C GLU A 43 6.80 -9.49 -15.31
N THR A 44 5.62 -8.99 -14.93
CA THR A 44 5.07 -7.74 -15.45
C THR A 44 5.97 -6.56 -15.12
N LEU A 45 6.44 -6.48 -13.86
CA LEU A 45 7.38 -5.45 -13.44
C LEU A 45 8.69 -5.58 -14.22
N LYS A 46 9.23 -6.81 -14.34
CA LYS A 46 10.48 -7.06 -15.09
C LYS A 46 10.38 -6.65 -16.55
N LYS A 47 9.22 -6.83 -17.20
CA LYS A 47 8.99 -6.38 -18.59
C LYS A 47 8.91 -4.86 -18.68
N TYR A 48 8.19 -4.21 -17.78
CA TYR A 48 7.99 -2.76 -17.80
C TYR A 48 9.30 -1.98 -17.58
N VAL A 49 10.20 -2.47 -16.72
CA VAL A 49 11.46 -1.77 -16.41
C VAL A 49 12.57 -1.94 -17.45
N LYS A 50 12.32 -2.59 -18.58
CA LYS A 50 13.37 -2.85 -19.59
C LYS A 50 13.95 -1.57 -20.18
N GLU A 51 13.12 -0.55 -20.36
CA GLU A 51 13.48 0.67 -21.10
C GLU A 51 14.27 1.69 -20.28
N SER A 52 14.08 1.72 -18.95
CA SER A 52 14.69 2.72 -18.06
C SER A 52 15.67 2.10 -17.07
N ALA A 53 16.94 2.48 -17.17
CA ALA A 53 17.98 2.03 -16.24
C ALA A 53 17.69 2.45 -14.78
N VAL A 54 17.18 3.67 -14.59
CA VAL A 54 16.79 4.20 -13.27
C VAL A 54 15.67 3.37 -12.66
N LEU A 55 14.62 3.11 -13.44
CA LEU A 55 13.48 2.33 -12.97
C LEU A 55 13.86 0.87 -12.69
N ARG A 56 14.77 0.30 -13.48
CA ARG A 56 15.29 -1.06 -13.27
C ARG A 56 16.00 -1.22 -11.93
N SER A 57 16.87 -0.27 -11.57
CA SER A 57 17.55 -0.26 -10.28
C SER A 57 16.56 -0.11 -9.13
N ALA A 58 15.62 0.84 -9.27
CA ALA A 58 14.58 1.07 -8.27
C ALA A 58 13.69 -0.15 -8.04
N ALA A 59 13.22 -0.80 -9.12
CA ALA A 59 12.40 -2.00 -9.03
C ALA A 59 13.15 -3.17 -8.42
N ARG A 60 14.46 -3.33 -8.72
CA ARG A 60 15.30 -4.34 -8.08
C ARG A 60 15.39 -4.12 -6.57
N HIS A 61 15.63 -2.88 -6.14
CA HIS A 61 15.66 -2.55 -4.72
C HIS A 61 14.30 -2.80 -4.05
N TRP A 62 13.21 -2.37 -4.69
CA TRP A 62 11.85 -2.59 -4.19
C TRP A 62 11.53 -4.09 -4.04
N LEU A 63 11.86 -4.93 -5.04
CA LEU A 63 11.71 -6.38 -4.98
C LEU A 63 12.56 -7.01 -3.87
N PHE A 64 13.77 -6.52 -3.65
CA PHE A 64 14.65 -7.01 -2.59
C PHE A 64 14.07 -6.76 -1.19
N VAL A 65 13.57 -5.54 -0.94
CA VAL A 65 12.87 -5.20 0.32
C VAL A 65 11.62 -6.06 0.47
N LEU A 66 10.82 -6.19 -0.60
CA LEU A 66 9.60 -6.97 -0.60
C LEU A 66 9.82 -8.46 -0.30
N GLY A 67 10.89 -9.07 -0.81
CA GLY A 67 11.21 -10.47 -0.56
C GLY A 67 11.50 -10.77 0.92
N LYS A 68 11.96 -9.76 1.67
CA LYS A 68 12.23 -9.85 3.11
C LYS A 68 11.02 -9.45 3.96
N ALA A 69 10.08 -8.71 3.38
CA ALA A 69 8.91 -8.18 4.05
C ALA A 69 8.03 -9.28 4.66
N ARG A 70 7.44 -8.94 5.81
CA ARG A 70 6.54 -9.78 6.58
C ARG A 70 5.46 -8.91 7.19
N TRP A 71 4.21 -9.09 6.75
CA TRP A 71 3.11 -8.21 7.14
C TRP A 71 1.97 -8.99 7.77
N GLN A 72 1.48 -8.46 8.88
CA GLN A 72 0.27 -8.90 9.55
C GLN A 72 -0.87 -7.93 9.26
N VAL A 73 -0.57 -6.63 9.25
CA VAL A 73 -1.51 -5.52 9.06
C VAL A 73 -0.99 -4.52 8.01
N PRO A 74 -1.85 -3.68 7.42
CA PRO A 74 -1.41 -2.68 6.45
C PRO A 74 -0.33 -1.73 6.97
N SER A 75 -0.32 -1.40 8.27
CA SER A 75 0.71 -0.52 8.85
C SER A 75 2.13 -1.08 8.74
N ASP A 76 2.30 -2.41 8.71
CA ASP A 76 3.63 -3.04 8.56
C ASP A 76 4.25 -2.71 7.19
N LEU A 77 3.42 -2.57 6.16
CA LEU A 77 3.86 -2.12 4.84
C LEU A 77 4.47 -0.72 4.91
N LYS A 78 3.88 0.18 5.69
CA LYS A 78 4.40 1.54 5.85
C LYS A 78 5.69 1.58 6.68
N SER A 79 5.90 0.61 7.57
CA SER A 79 7.18 0.43 8.26
C SER A 79 8.30 0.04 7.29
N ASP A 80 8.03 -0.85 6.33
CA ASP A 80 8.99 -1.24 5.29
C ASP A 80 9.16 -0.16 4.21
N PHE A 81 8.08 0.56 3.89
CA PHE A 81 8.02 1.59 2.86
C PHE A 81 7.47 2.90 3.43
N GLY A 82 8.31 3.69 4.11
CA GLY A 82 7.89 4.91 4.81
C GLY A 82 7.21 5.97 3.94
N ALA A 83 7.58 6.04 2.66
CA ALA A 83 6.99 6.94 1.67
C ALA A 83 5.73 6.36 0.99
N ALA A 84 5.25 5.18 1.39
CA ALA A 84 4.06 4.59 0.80
C ALA A 84 2.78 5.28 1.29
N ASP A 85 1.87 5.48 0.34
CA ASP A 85 0.57 6.13 0.57
C ASP A 85 -0.58 5.16 0.33
N PHE A 86 -1.42 4.98 1.34
CA PHE A 86 -2.64 4.19 1.21
C PHE A 86 -3.72 5.00 0.53
N LEU A 87 -4.34 4.41 -0.50
CA LEU A 87 -5.51 4.99 -1.12
C LEU A 87 -6.75 4.64 -0.30
N GLY A 88 -7.57 5.64 -0.01
CA GLY A 88 -8.80 5.50 0.76
C GLY A 88 -9.91 4.75 0.02
N ASN A 89 -11.15 5.03 0.44
CA ASN A 89 -12.39 4.55 -0.18
C ASN A 89 -12.56 3.02 -0.19
N GLY A 90 -11.93 2.32 0.76
CA GLY A 90 -11.99 0.86 0.84
C GLY A 90 -11.32 0.15 -0.36
N SER A 91 -10.46 0.85 -1.11
CA SER A 91 -9.87 0.31 -2.34
C SER A 91 -8.81 -0.77 -2.10
N CYS A 92 -8.29 -0.88 -0.87
CA CYS A 92 -7.16 -1.74 -0.49
C CYS A 92 -5.96 -1.55 -1.44
N ARG A 93 -5.69 -0.31 -1.82
CA ARG A 93 -4.60 0.08 -2.71
C ARG A 93 -3.56 0.89 -1.97
N VAL A 94 -2.33 0.78 -2.46
CA VAL A 94 -1.17 1.51 -1.96
C VAL A 94 -0.36 2.03 -3.15
N VAL A 95 0.22 3.20 -2.98
CA VAL A 95 1.09 3.86 -3.96
C VAL A 95 2.51 3.82 -3.42
N PHE A 96 3.43 3.30 -4.23
CA PHE A 96 4.84 3.26 -3.93
C PHE A 96 5.62 4.26 -4.78
N ASP A 97 6.59 4.90 -4.14
CA ASP A 97 7.56 5.76 -4.80
C ASP A 97 8.76 4.95 -5.29
N LEU A 98 9.10 5.13 -6.55
CA LEU A 98 10.22 4.44 -7.20
C LEU A 98 11.19 5.44 -7.83
N GLY A 99 12.48 5.11 -7.77
CA GLY A 99 13.54 5.85 -8.48
C GLY A 99 13.79 7.26 -7.97
N GLY A 100 13.64 7.49 -6.66
CA GLY A 100 13.81 8.81 -6.06
C GLY A 100 12.67 9.76 -6.41
N ASN A 101 11.43 9.32 -6.15
CA ASN A 101 10.20 10.10 -6.38
C ASN A 101 9.84 10.37 -7.87
N LYS A 102 10.53 9.71 -8.82
CA LYS A 102 10.31 9.91 -10.27
C LYS A 102 9.12 9.12 -10.81
N PHE A 103 8.87 7.96 -10.23
CA PHE A 103 7.83 7.02 -10.66
C PHE A 103 6.91 6.64 -9.51
N ARG A 104 5.67 6.34 -9.86
CA ARG A 104 4.62 5.86 -8.98
C ARG A 104 4.19 4.47 -9.43
N MET A 105 3.99 3.59 -8.47
CA MET A 105 3.42 2.26 -8.70
C MET A 105 2.21 2.07 -7.81
N ILE A 106 1.05 1.83 -8.43
CA ILE A 106 -0.19 1.51 -7.73
C ILE A 106 -0.26 -0.01 -7.59
N CYS A 107 -0.36 -0.48 -6.36
CA CYS A 107 -0.59 -1.88 -6.04
C CYS A 107 -1.90 -2.06 -5.28
N LYS A 108 -2.59 -3.17 -5.50
CA LYS A 108 -3.65 -3.67 -4.63
C LYS A 108 -3.06 -4.73 -3.69
N TYR A 109 -3.38 -4.68 -2.41
CA TYR A 109 -2.97 -5.69 -1.44
C TYR A 109 -4.17 -6.49 -0.92
N GLU A 110 -3.94 -7.74 -0.58
CA GLU A 110 -4.94 -8.63 0.01
C GLU A 110 -4.30 -9.52 1.08
N PHE A 111 -4.81 -9.44 2.31
CA PHE A 111 -4.30 -10.22 3.45
C PHE A 111 -4.98 -11.59 3.48
N GLY A 112 -4.32 -12.57 2.87
CA GLY A 112 -4.75 -13.97 2.90
C GLY A 112 -4.43 -14.65 4.23
N ARG A 113 -4.69 -15.97 4.29
CA ARG A 113 -4.40 -16.79 5.49
C ARG A 113 -2.89 -17.00 5.70
N LYS A 114 -2.16 -17.33 4.63
CA LYS A 114 -0.71 -17.65 4.68
C LYS A 114 0.18 -16.54 4.13
N PHE A 115 -0.33 -15.77 3.18
CA PHE A 115 0.43 -14.77 2.44
C PHE A 115 -0.32 -13.45 2.40
N VAL A 116 0.42 -12.35 2.24
CA VAL A 116 -0.14 -11.09 1.73
C VAL A 116 0.11 -11.05 0.24
N HIS A 117 -0.97 -11.01 -0.55
CA HIS A 117 -0.88 -10.92 -2.00
C HIS A 117 -0.79 -9.46 -2.41
N LEU A 118 0.21 -9.13 -3.22
CA LEU A 118 0.30 -7.83 -3.89
C LEU A 118 0.09 -7.99 -5.39
N TYR A 119 -0.73 -7.11 -5.94
CA TYR A 119 -1.02 -7.04 -7.36
C TYR A 119 -0.61 -5.67 -7.87
N ILE A 120 0.32 -5.63 -8.82
CA ILE A 120 0.66 -4.38 -9.50
C ILE A 120 -0.53 -4.05 -10.42
N ARG A 121 -1.07 -2.84 -10.28
CA ARG A 121 -2.22 -2.37 -11.08
C ARG A 121 -1.83 -1.34 -12.11
N TRP A 122 -0.78 -0.56 -11.84
CA TRP A 122 -0.29 0.47 -12.73
C TRP A 122 1.11 0.92 -12.32
N ILE A 123 1.94 1.33 -13.29
CA ILE A 123 3.24 1.96 -13.08
C ILE A 123 3.34 3.13 -14.07
N GLY A 124 3.90 4.26 -13.64
CA GLY A 124 4.18 5.39 -14.52
C GLY A 124 4.92 6.53 -13.81
N THR A 125 5.07 7.65 -14.50
CA THR A 125 5.71 8.86 -13.95
C THR A 125 4.82 9.56 -12.93
N HIS A 126 5.40 10.46 -12.13
CA HIS A 126 4.64 11.34 -11.24
C HIS A 126 3.54 12.10 -11.99
N ALA A 127 3.87 12.72 -13.12
CA ALA A 127 2.91 13.49 -13.92
C ALA A 127 1.76 12.61 -14.43
N ALA A 128 2.05 11.38 -14.89
CA ALA A 128 1.00 10.46 -15.32
C ALA A 128 0.10 10.01 -14.17
N TYR A 129 0.64 9.91 -12.95
CA TYR A 129 -0.13 9.64 -11.74
C TYR A 129 -1.04 10.82 -11.36
N ASP A 130 -0.55 12.06 -11.49
CA ASP A 130 -1.35 13.26 -11.24
C ASP A 130 -2.56 13.32 -12.19
N GLU A 131 -2.36 12.99 -13.47
CA GLU A 131 -3.45 12.89 -14.45
C GLU A 131 -4.47 11.79 -14.12
N LEU A 132 -4.03 10.64 -13.58
CA LEU A 132 -4.95 9.62 -13.07
C LEU A 132 -5.76 10.13 -11.88
N CYS A 133 -5.12 10.89 -10.97
CA CYS A 133 -5.78 11.45 -9.79
C CYS A 133 -6.87 12.45 -10.17
N LYS A 134 -6.61 13.32 -11.16
CA LYS A 134 -7.64 14.24 -11.70
C LYS A 134 -8.89 13.52 -12.21
N LYS A 135 -8.70 12.31 -12.73
CA LYS A 135 -9.78 11.46 -13.28
C LYS A 135 -10.36 10.47 -12.26
N ASN A 136 -9.89 10.49 -11.00
CA ASN A 136 -10.24 9.50 -9.97
C ASN A 136 -9.95 8.04 -10.36
N LEU A 137 -9.05 7.81 -11.31
CA LEU A 137 -8.74 6.48 -11.83
C LEU A 137 -7.77 5.69 -10.94
N GLN A 138 -7.08 6.34 -10.00
CA GLN A 138 -6.17 5.68 -9.05
C GLN A 138 -6.85 4.58 -8.23
N TYR A 139 -8.17 4.70 -7.99
CA TYR A 139 -8.97 3.73 -7.24
C TYR A 139 -9.43 2.52 -8.07
N THR A 140 -9.50 2.66 -9.39
CA THR A 140 -10.16 1.68 -10.27
C THR A 140 -9.24 1.08 -11.32
N ILE A 141 -8.16 1.76 -11.69
CA ILE A 141 -7.28 1.33 -12.78
C ILE A 141 -6.75 -0.09 -12.58
N GLN A 142 -6.77 -0.86 -13.66
CA GLN A 142 -6.23 -2.21 -13.73
C GLN A 142 -5.56 -2.39 -15.10
N ALA A 143 -4.33 -1.89 -15.23
CA ALA A 143 -3.54 -2.03 -16.46
C ALA A 143 -2.89 -3.43 -16.60
N PHE A 144 -2.87 -4.22 -15.52
CA PHE A 144 -2.22 -5.53 -15.44
C PHE A 144 -3.07 -6.60 -14.70
#